data_AF-R7CUZ8-F1
#
_entry.id   AF-R7CUZ8-F1
#
_cell.length_a   1.000
_cell.length_b   1.000
_cell.length_c   1.000
_cell.angle_alpha   90.00
_cell.angle_beta   90.00
_cell.angle_gamma   90.00
#
_symmetry.space_group_name_H-M   'P 1'
#
loop_
_entity.id
_entity.type
_entity.pdbx_description
1 polymer ?
#
loop_
_entity_poly.entity_id
_entity_poly.type
_entity_poly.pdbx_seq_one_letter_code
_entity_poly.pdbx_strand_id
1 'polypeptide(L)'
;MGSYLYEPNASLLKAGAFRSPAVRFRLSKLHPNSHLYTSDRPAEGFPGRAFTVEAVSGFGKRELKALTDGIGQANLTVRNFPSTVAELRRRLKLREGGDIYLFATTLADGRKVIVKCKKAPNSSDETDRQ
;
A
#
# COMPACT_ATOMS: atom_id res chain seq x y z
N MET A 1 -4.43 5.53 -10.36
CA MET A 1 -4.62 5.04 -8.98
C MET A 1 -6.11 4.92 -8.77
N GLY A 2 -6.59 3.79 -8.27
CA GLY A 2 -8.01 3.61 -7.92
C GLY A 2 -8.30 3.87 -6.45
N SER A 3 -9.56 3.72 -6.07
CA SER A 3 -10.08 3.91 -4.70
C SER A 3 -9.58 2.87 -3.69
N TYR A 4 -9.12 1.71 -4.15
CA TYR A 4 -8.62 0.62 -3.31
C TYR A 4 -7.18 0.25 -3.66
N LEU A 5 -6.42 -0.17 -2.64
CA LEU A 5 -5.08 -0.72 -2.77
C LEU A 5 -5.03 -2.11 -2.12
N TYR A 6 -4.34 -3.03 -2.77
CA TYR A 6 -4.21 -4.41 -2.30
C TYR A 6 -2.75 -4.82 -2.20
N GLU A 7 -2.40 -5.43 -1.08
CA GLU A 7 -1.13 -6.11 -0.90
C GLU A 7 -1.38 -7.63 -0.77
N PRO A 8 -0.85 -8.45 -1.69
CA PRO A 8 -1.03 -9.90 -1.64
C PRO A 8 -0.34 -10.51 -0.41
N ASN A 9 -0.85 -11.64 0.06
CA ASN A 9 -0.18 -12.40 1.12
C ASN A 9 1.17 -13.00 0.67
N ALA A 10 1.97 -13.46 1.64
CA ALA A 10 3.30 -14.00 1.37
C ALA A 10 3.27 -15.25 0.46
N SER A 11 2.25 -16.09 0.57
CA SER A 11 2.10 -17.30 -0.25
C SER A 11 1.96 -16.96 -1.74
N LEU A 12 1.15 -15.94 -2.06
CA LEU A 12 0.97 -15.48 -3.43
C LEU A 12 2.23 -14.83 -4.01
N LEU A 13 3.02 -14.14 -3.16
CA LEU A 13 4.32 -13.60 -3.55
C LEU A 13 5.33 -14.71 -3.85
N LYS A 14 5.39 -15.75 -3.01
CA LYS A 14 6.29 -16.91 -3.18
C LYS A 14 5.95 -17.76 -4.39
N ALA A 15 4.66 -17.87 -4.73
CA ALA A 15 4.21 -18.62 -5.90
C ALA A 15 4.57 -17.96 -7.24
N GLY A 16 5.11 -16.73 -7.25
CA GLY A 16 5.44 -16.01 -8.49
C GLY A 16 4.23 -15.65 -9.36
N ALA A 17 3.01 -15.88 -8.86
CA ALA A 17 1.78 -15.83 -9.64
C ALA A 17 1.28 -14.39 -9.86
N PHE A 18 2.16 -13.42 -10.09
CA PHE A 18 1.87 -11.98 -9.98
C PHE A 18 0.91 -11.40 -11.03
N ARG A 19 0.57 -12.16 -12.07
CA ARG A 19 -0.45 -11.78 -13.06
C ARG A 19 -1.83 -12.35 -12.72
N SER A 20 -1.88 -13.48 -11.99
CA SER A 20 -3.13 -14.18 -11.71
C SER A 20 -4.12 -13.38 -10.85
N PRO A 21 -3.72 -12.59 -9.82
CA PRO A 21 -4.66 -11.79 -9.05
C PRO A 21 -5.23 -10.63 -9.89
N ALA A 22 -4.39 -10.02 -10.72
CA ALA A 22 -4.81 -8.94 -11.60
C ALA A 22 -5.92 -9.39 -12.56
N VAL A 23 -5.79 -10.58 -13.15
CA VAL A 23 -6.81 -11.15 -14.04
C VAL A 23 -8.04 -11.62 -13.26
N ARG A 24 -7.85 -12.44 -12.21
CA ARG A 24 -8.96 -13.06 -11.46
C ARG A 24 -9.86 -12.03 -10.78
N PHE A 25 -9.27 -10.99 -10.20
CA PHE A 25 -9.98 -9.95 -9.45
C PHE A 25 -10.18 -8.66 -10.25
N ARG A 26 -9.83 -8.66 -11.56
CA ARG A 26 -9.89 -7.48 -12.44
C ARG A 26 -9.17 -6.26 -11.85
N LEU A 27 -8.01 -6.49 -11.26
CA LEU A 27 -7.19 -5.46 -10.63
C LEU A 27 -6.11 -4.95 -11.58
N SER A 28 -5.74 -3.69 -11.43
CA SER A 28 -4.59 -3.09 -12.12
C SER A 28 -3.36 -3.15 -11.21
N LYS A 29 -2.17 -3.45 -11.77
CA LYS A 29 -0.92 -3.33 -11.01
C LYS A 29 -0.48 -1.88 -10.96
N LEU A 30 0.04 -1.43 -9.81
CA LEU A 30 0.65 -0.11 -9.71
C LEU A 30 1.92 -0.01 -10.54
N HIS A 31 2.75 -1.07 -10.53
CA HIS A 31 3.93 -1.23 -11.37
C HIS A 31 4.31 -2.74 -11.36
N PRO A 32 4.96 -3.27 -12.41
CA PRO A 32 5.36 -4.69 -12.48
C PRO A 32 6.09 -5.19 -11.22
N ASN A 33 7.06 -4.40 -10.73
CA ASN A 33 7.93 -4.73 -9.58
C ASN A 33 7.37 -4.30 -8.22
N SER A 34 6.27 -3.55 -8.17
CA SER A 34 5.72 -3.08 -6.87
C SER A 34 4.91 -4.17 -6.18
N HIS A 35 4.39 -5.16 -6.91
CA HIS A 35 3.51 -6.21 -6.39
C HIS A 35 2.32 -5.68 -5.58
N LEU A 36 1.89 -4.45 -5.88
CA LEU A 36 0.70 -3.81 -5.34
C LEU A 36 -0.32 -3.68 -6.46
N TYR A 37 -1.58 -3.82 -6.10
CA TYR A 37 -2.71 -3.77 -7.02
C TYR A 37 -3.69 -2.67 -6.60
N THR A 38 -4.51 -2.22 -7.54
CA THR A 38 -5.52 -1.18 -7.31
C THR A 38 -6.76 -1.39 -8.18
N SER A 39 -7.90 -0.88 -7.72
CA SER A 39 -9.18 -0.86 -8.45
C SER A 39 -10.07 0.25 -7.92
N ASP A 40 -11.09 0.63 -8.68
CA ASP A 40 -12.10 1.61 -8.25
C ASP A 40 -13.21 0.98 -7.40
N ARG A 41 -13.41 -0.33 -7.53
CA ARG A 41 -14.38 -1.13 -6.76
C ARG A 41 -13.67 -2.12 -5.86
N PRO A 42 -14.25 -2.48 -4.69
CA PRO A 42 -13.65 -3.46 -3.81
C PRO A 42 -13.57 -4.85 -4.48
N ALA A 43 -12.46 -5.55 -4.27
CA ALA A 43 -12.27 -6.94 -4.69
C ALA A 43 -12.47 -7.87 -3.50
N GLU A 44 -13.67 -8.42 -3.40
CA GLU A 44 -14.03 -9.37 -2.33
C GLU A 44 -13.23 -10.67 -2.45
N GLY A 45 -12.81 -11.21 -1.30
CA GLY A 45 -12.03 -12.45 -1.23
C GLY A 45 -10.61 -12.35 -1.78
N PHE A 46 -10.05 -11.15 -1.94
CA PHE A 46 -8.66 -10.99 -2.35
C PHE A 46 -7.71 -11.64 -1.31
N PRO A 47 -6.79 -12.55 -1.72
CA PRO A 47 -5.90 -13.26 -0.81
C PRO A 47 -4.75 -12.36 -0.34
N GLY A 48 -5.04 -11.52 0.65
CA GLY A 48 -4.10 -10.56 1.20
C GLY A 48 -4.84 -9.44 1.93
N ARG A 49 -4.18 -8.28 2.02
CA ARG A 49 -4.71 -7.10 2.70
C ARG A 49 -5.33 -6.15 1.70
N ALA A 50 -6.46 -5.57 2.06
CA ALA A 50 -7.18 -4.58 1.26
C ALA A 50 -7.31 -3.26 2.03
N PHE A 51 -7.13 -2.16 1.32
CA PHE A 51 -7.11 -0.82 1.89
C PHE A 51 -7.92 0.14 1.03
N THR A 52 -8.59 1.09 1.67
CA THR A 52 -9.21 2.25 1.01
C THR A 52 -8.17 3.36 0.90
N VAL A 53 -7.99 3.91 -0.29
CA VAL A 53 -7.04 5.00 -0.56
C VAL A 53 -7.66 6.31 -0.11
N GLU A 54 -7.01 7.01 0.81
CA GLU A 54 -7.44 8.33 1.27
C GLU A 54 -6.72 9.44 0.50
N ALA A 55 -5.43 9.26 0.19
CA ALA A 55 -4.64 10.25 -0.54
C ALA A 55 -3.42 9.63 -1.22
N VAL A 56 -2.95 10.28 -2.28
CA VAL A 56 -1.66 9.97 -2.93
C VAL A 56 -0.84 11.24 -2.98
N SER A 57 0.41 11.15 -2.54
CA SER A 57 1.36 12.26 -2.56
C SER A 57 2.62 11.85 -3.32
N GLY A 58 3.26 12.83 -3.96
CA GLY A 58 4.66 12.69 -4.34
C GLY A 58 5.59 12.58 -3.12
N PHE A 59 6.88 12.44 -3.40
CA PHE A 59 7.92 12.29 -2.37
C PHE A 59 8.62 13.62 -2.00
N GLY A 60 8.04 14.76 -2.38
CA GLY A 60 8.56 16.09 -2.04
C GLY A 60 8.36 16.43 -0.57
N LYS A 61 9.29 17.20 0.03
CA LYS A 61 9.24 17.57 1.46
C LYS A 61 7.91 18.25 1.87
N ARG A 62 7.39 19.16 1.03
CA ARG A 62 6.14 19.89 1.29
C ARG A 62 4.92 18.96 1.23
N GLU A 63 4.85 18.12 0.20
CA GLU A 63 3.74 17.19 0.00
C GLU A 63 3.69 16.15 1.10
N LEU A 64 4.85 15.61 1.50
CA LEU A 64 4.94 14.67 2.62
C LEU A 64 4.47 15.28 3.93
N LYS A 65 4.87 16.52 4.23
CA LYS A 65 4.41 17.22 5.44
C LYS A 65 2.90 17.37 5.43
N ALA A 66 2.30 17.72 4.30
CA ALA A 66 0.85 17.84 4.17
C ALA A 66 0.14 16.48 4.29
N LEU A 67 0.70 15.42 3.69
CA LEU A 67 0.13 14.06 3.76
C LEU A 67 0.09 13.53 5.19
N THR A 68 1.13 13.83 5.98
CA THR A 68 1.29 13.32 7.35
C THR A 68 0.93 14.35 8.42
N ASP A 69 0.27 15.46 8.05
CA ASP A 69 -0.10 16.48 9.01
C ASP A 69 -1.11 15.93 10.03
N GLY A 70 -0.87 16.19 11.30
CA GLY A 70 -1.67 15.63 12.41
C GLY A 70 -1.51 14.10 12.63
N ILE A 71 -0.67 13.41 11.86
CA ILE A 71 -0.45 11.96 12.02
C ILE A 71 0.79 11.74 12.90
N GLY A 72 0.59 11.16 14.09
CA GLY A 72 1.70 10.82 15.00
C GLY A 72 2.27 9.41 14.82
N GLN A 73 1.50 8.51 14.23
CA GLN A 73 1.88 7.11 14.01
C GLN A 73 1.22 6.54 12.75
N ALA A 74 1.94 5.68 12.05
CA ALA A 74 1.40 4.93 10.92
C ALA A 74 2.14 3.60 10.72
N ASN A 75 1.43 2.65 10.14
CA ASN A 75 2.01 1.46 9.54
C ASN A 75 2.64 1.85 8.21
N LEU A 76 3.89 1.44 7.96
CA LEU A 76 4.61 1.81 6.75
C LEU A 76 5.07 0.57 5.99
N THR A 77 4.72 0.50 4.71
CA THR A 77 5.12 -0.57 3.80
C THR A 77 5.88 0.03 2.62
N VAL A 78 7.01 -0.58 2.26
CA VAL A 78 7.87 -0.17 1.16
C VAL A 78 7.85 -1.24 0.08
N ARG A 79 7.49 -0.86 -1.16
CA ARG A 79 7.49 -1.75 -2.32
C ARG A 79 8.01 -1.04 -3.55
N ASN A 80 9.15 -1.50 -4.09
CA ASN A 80 9.79 -0.89 -5.26
C ASN A 80 9.97 0.63 -5.07
N PHE A 81 10.71 1.02 -4.04
CA PHE A 81 10.95 2.41 -3.66
C PHE A 81 12.41 2.53 -3.19
N PRO A 82 13.11 3.64 -3.46
CA PRO A 82 14.56 3.75 -3.19
C PRO A 82 14.93 3.86 -1.70
N SER A 83 14.00 4.26 -0.83
CA SER A 83 14.23 4.42 0.61
C SER A 83 13.69 3.24 1.40
N THR A 84 14.39 2.92 2.49
CA THR A 84 13.98 1.90 3.46
C THR A 84 12.87 2.41 4.40
N VAL A 85 12.19 1.48 5.08
CA VAL A 85 11.20 1.81 6.12
C VAL A 85 11.81 2.70 7.21
N ALA A 86 13.03 2.39 7.67
CA ALA A 86 13.70 3.14 8.73
C ALA A 86 14.00 4.60 8.33
N GLU A 87 14.49 4.81 7.12
CA GLU A 87 14.77 6.16 6.59
C GLU A 87 13.49 6.98 6.45
N LEU A 88 12.42 6.37 5.94
CA LEU A 88 11.12 7.00 5.79
C LEU A 88 10.50 7.34 7.15
N ARG A 89 10.55 6.43 8.13
CA ARG A 89 10.08 6.71 9.50
C ARG A 89 10.79 7.91 10.10
N ARG A 90 12.12 7.98 9.98
CA ARG A 90 12.93 9.12 10.45
C ARG A 90 12.54 10.42 9.73
N ARG A 91 12.37 10.38 8.42
CA ARG A 91 12.02 11.56 7.60
C ARG A 91 10.60 12.08 7.88
N LEU A 92 9.65 11.18 8.10
CA LEU A 92 8.25 11.51 8.35
C LEU A 92 7.95 11.74 9.84
N LYS A 93 8.89 11.40 10.73
CA LYS A 93 8.75 11.49 12.20
C LYS A 93 7.54 10.71 12.74
N LEU A 94 7.29 9.53 12.18
CA LEU A 94 6.14 8.69 12.52
C LEU A 94 6.56 7.52 13.41
N ARG A 95 5.79 7.30 14.49
CA ARG A 95 5.84 6.04 15.25
C ARG A 95 5.16 4.90 14.46
N GLU A 96 5.41 3.68 14.88
CA GLU A 96 4.75 2.48 14.35
C GLU A 96 3.34 2.30 14.94
N GLY A 97 2.45 1.68 14.16
CA GLY A 97 1.08 1.38 14.57
C GLY A 97 0.04 2.41 14.14
N GLY A 98 -1.17 2.28 14.69
CA GLY A 98 -2.35 3.08 14.34
C GLY A 98 -3.21 2.46 13.23
N ASP A 99 -4.21 3.21 12.79
CA ASP A 99 -5.18 2.85 11.75
C ASP A 99 -4.77 3.34 10.35
N ILE A 100 -3.78 4.24 10.28
CA ILE A 100 -3.22 4.75 9.03
C ILE A 100 -2.16 3.79 8.49
N TYR A 101 -2.25 3.54 7.19
CA TYR A 101 -1.29 2.78 6.41
C TYR A 101 -0.68 3.66 5.34
N LEU A 102 0.64 3.71 5.29
CA LEU A 102 1.40 4.40 4.26
C LEU A 102 2.11 3.36 3.38
N PHE A 103 1.92 3.45 2.08
CA PHE A 103 2.62 2.63 1.09
C PHE A 103 3.55 3.52 0.28
N ALA A 104 4.86 3.34 0.45
CA ALA A 104 5.87 3.95 -0.40
C ALA A 104 6.11 3.05 -1.62
N THR A 105 5.77 3.55 -2.81
CA THR A 105 5.88 2.74 -4.03
C THR A 105 6.15 3.56 -5.29
N THR A 106 6.40 2.85 -6.38
CA THR A 106 6.55 3.41 -7.73
C THR A 106 5.32 3.08 -8.57
N LEU A 107 4.82 4.07 -9.29
CA LEU A 107 3.75 3.92 -10.27
C LEU A 107 4.29 3.48 -11.64
N ALA A 108 3.40 3.08 -12.54
CA ALA A 108 3.75 2.58 -13.88
C ALA A 108 4.53 3.60 -14.72
N ASP A 109 4.32 4.90 -14.47
CA ASP A 109 5.04 6.01 -15.11
C ASP A 109 6.39 6.33 -14.45
N GLY A 110 6.83 5.52 -13.47
CA GLY A 110 8.09 5.70 -12.77
C GLY A 110 8.05 6.68 -11.59
N ARG A 111 6.94 7.40 -11.37
CA ARG A 111 6.84 8.35 -10.25
C ARG A 111 6.86 7.62 -8.91
N LYS A 112 7.61 8.20 -7.96
CA LYS A 112 7.74 7.75 -6.58
C LYS A 112 6.67 8.44 -5.73
N VAL A 113 5.80 7.65 -5.12
CA VAL A 113 4.64 8.15 -4.38
C VAL A 113 4.54 7.52 -3.00
N ILE A 114 3.89 8.24 -2.08
CA ILE A 114 3.38 7.70 -0.83
C ILE A 114 1.85 7.68 -0.93
N VAL A 115 1.25 6.51 -0.76
CA VAL A 115 -0.19 6.32 -0.71
C VAL A 115 -0.62 6.21 0.74
N LYS A 116 -1.52 7.09 1.17
CA LYS A 116 -2.16 7.03 2.49
C LYS A 116 -3.47 6.26 2.37
N CYS A 117 -3.64 5.28 3.24
CA CYS A 117 -4.80 4.41 3.25
C CYS A 117 -5.29 4.12 4.67
N LYS A 118 -6.52 3.58 4.75
CA LYS A 118 -7.05 2.85 5.91
C LYS A 118 -7.44 1.43 5.51
N LYS A 119 -7.57 0.52 6.47
CA LYS A 119 -8.09 -0.83 6.19
C LYS A 119 -9.46 -0.74 5.53
N ALA A 120 -9.68 -1.58 4.52
CA ALA A 120 -11.00 -1.70 3.92
C ALA A 120 -11.95 -2.40 4.92
N PRO A 121 -13.25 -2.02 4.97
CA PRO A 121 -14.21 -2.55 5.94
C PRO A 121 -14.41 -4.07 5.87
N ASN A 122 -14.05 -4.73 4.75
CA ASN A 122 -14.18 -6.17 4.55
C ASN A 122 -12.81 -6.89 4.42
N SER A 123 -11.72 -6.29 4.89
CA SER A 123 -10.43 -7.00 4.90
C SER A 123 -10.43 -8.06 6.01
N SER A 124 -10.48 -9.33 5.64
CA SER A 124 -10.33 -10.46 6.57
C SER A 124 -8.89 -10.52 7.09
N ASP A 125 -8.60 -9.80 8.18
CA ASP A 125 -7.43 -10.08 9.02
C ASP A 125 -7.74 -11.32 9.86
N GLU A 126 -7.66 -12.49 9.25
CA GLU A 126 -7.83 -13.76 9.95
C GLU A 126 -6.67 -14.70 9.61
N THR A 127 -5.45 -14.30 10.00
CA THR A 127 -4.32 -15.22 10.20
C THR A 127 -3.26 -14.56 11.08
N ASP A 128 -3.44 -14.62 12.42
CA ASP A 128 -2.38 -14.95 13.39
C ASP A 128 -2.95 -15.02 14.82
N ARG A 129 -3.68 -16.12 15.11
CA ARG A 129 -3.85 -16.68 16.45
C ARG A 129 -4.00 -18.20 16.32
N GLN A 130 -2.86 -18.87 16.22
CA GLN A 130 -2.68 -20.22 16.73
C GLN A 130 -1.32 -20.29 17.41
#